data_AF-A0A1S8WUE3-F1
#
_entry.id   AF-A0A1S8WUE3-F1
#
_cell.length_a   1.000
_cell.length_b   1.000
_cell.length_c   1.000
_cell.angle_alpha   90.00
_cell.angle_beta   90.00
_cell.angle_gamma   90.00
#
_symmetry.space_group_name_H-M   'P 1'
#
loop_
_entity.id
_entity.type
_entity.pdbx_description
1 polymer ?
#
loop_
_entity_poly.entity_id
_entity_poly.type
_entity_poly.pdbx_seq_one_letter_code
_entity_poly.pdbx_strand_id
1 'polypeptide(L)'
;CIWRNRLRVSLVHNTNQQLRFTLLDKRKWVVQEWTSEKLDCPPEYILPSVIEREYPLVPQYARSTMVRTSLPLLALNEVFIGESVSARVSKYELGVDGVNLLRRKSSGMIVVTGTGSTSWYLQGTALSPHTVAEVLKVAKAVYVERDGERAEYRRHHGSTQSLSVINRLVEQTNPQNDHLENSVVREITERYNARLPFDPEDRRMAYVIFEPMSDGTDMEPSRGYASNLQVRSLMLDSHLVFDGARAFSFPYGSVAEFSIDPSDALCCIRLRNHS
;
A
#
# COMPACT_ATOMS: atom_id res chain seq x y z
N CYS A 1 5.77 -6.22 -27.75
CA CYS A 1 5.09 -5.26 -26.86
C CYS A 1 5.23 -5.74 -25.43
N ILE A 2 4.94 -4.90 -24.44
CA ILE A 2 4.78 -5.27 -23.03
C ILE A 2 3.36 -4.89 -22.65
N TRP A 3 2.64 -5.77 -21.99
CA TRP A 3 1.32 -5.43 -21.46
C TRP A 3 1.48 -4.81 -20.07
N ARG A 4 0.70 -3.78 -19.79
CA ARG A 4 0.70 -3.13 -18.47
C ARG A 4 -0.69 -3.21 -17.89
N ASN A 5 -0.84 -4.01 -16.84
CA ASN A 5 -2.09 -4.12 -16.12
C ASN A 5 -2.49 -2.77 -15.52
N ARG A 6 -3.80 -2.56 -15.41
CA ARG A 6 -4.41 -1.38 -14.81
C ARG A 6 -5.35 -1.79 -13.67
N LEU A 7 -5.49 -0.94 -12.66
CA LEU A 7 -6.45 -1.16 -11.58
C LEU A 7 -7.84 -0.77 -12.04
N ARG A 8 -8.76 -1.73 -11.93
CA ARG A 8 -10.20 -1.49 -11.99
C ARG A 8 -10.72 -1.28 -10.59
N VAL A 9 -11.57 -0.26 -10.43
CA VAL A 9 -12.23 0.03 -9.15
C VAL A 9 -13.73 0.06 -9.33
N SER A 10 -14.44 -0.58 -8.42
CA SER A 10 -15.90 -0.53 -8.33
C SER A 10 -16.31 -0.11 -6.93
N LEU A 11 -17.34 0.72 -6.82
CA LEU A 11 -17.88 1.18 -5.54
C LEU A 11 -19.19 0.47 -5.26
N VAL A 12 -19.27 -0.22 -4.12
CA VAL A 12 -20.54 -0.63 -3.52
C VAL A 12 -20.96 0.48 -2.56
N HIS A 13 -22.02 1.20 -2.91
CA HIS A 13 -22.44 2.41 -2.20
C HIS A 13 -23.96 2.49 -2.09
N ASN A 14 -24.45 3.37 -1.22
CA ASN A 14 -25.89 3.51 -1.01
C ASN A 14 -26.57 4.13 -2.24
N THR A 15 -27.79 3.69 -2.56
CA THR A 15 -28.58 4.22 -3.69
C THR A 15 -28.82 5.72 -3.64
N ASN A 16 -28.84 6.31 -2.45
CA ASN A 16 -29.08 7.74 -2.25
C ASN A 16 -27.79 8.57 -2.38
N GLN A 17 -26.63 7.93 -2.56
CA GLN A 17 -25.35 8.62 -2.73
C GLN A 17 -25.10 8.87 -4.21
N GLN A 18 -24.89 10.14 -4.56
CA GLN A 18 -24.40 10.53 -5.88
C GLN A 18 -22.88 10.59 -5.85
N LEU A 19 -22.25 9.75 -6.68
CA LEU A 19 -20.79 9.81 -6.87
C LEU A 19 -20.42 11.07 -7.65
N ARG A 20 -19.37 11.73 -7.19
CA ARG A 20 -18.79 12.93 -7.82
C ARG A 20 -17.36 12.62 -8.24
N PHE A 21 -16.88 13.31 -9.27
CA PHE A 21 -15.47 13.31 -9.62
C PHE A 21 -14.94 14.73 -9.77
N THR A 22 -13.63 14.89 -9.81
CA THR A 22 -12.97 16.14 -10.17
C THR A 22 -11.60 15.85 -10.77
N LEU A 23 -11.12 16.75 -11.61
CA LEU A 23 -9.77 16.70 -12.15
C LEU A 23 -8.84 17.44 -11.19
N LEU A 24 -7.80 16.76 -10.71
CA LEU A 24 -6.76 17.34 -9.87
C LEU A 24 -5.80 18.19 -10.72
N ASP A 25 -6.06 19.49 -10.81
CA ASP A 25 -5.16 20.43 -11.46
C ASP A 25 -4.01 20.82 -10.53
N LYS A 26 -2.86 20.16 -10.67
CA LYS A 26 -1.66 20.43 -9.86
C LYS A 26 -1.12 21.85 -9.96
N ARG A 27 -1.63 22.68 -10.89
CA ARG A 27 -1.23 24.09 -11.07
C ARG A 27 -2.10 25.07 -10.29
N LYS A 28 -3.26 24.62 -9.79
CA LYS A 28 -4.18 25.46 -9.01
C LYS A 28 -3.90 25.31 -7.51
N TRP A 29 -3.69 26.45 -6.86
CA TRP A 29 -3.40 26.58 -5.42
C TRP A 29 -4.68 26.65 -4.55
N VAL A 30 -5.86 26.56 -5.16
CA VAL A 30 -7.17 26.74 -4.52
C VAL A 30 -7.90 25.40 -4.42
N VAL A 31 -8.80 25.26 -3.43
CA VAL A 31 -9.75 24.14 -3.30
C VAL A 31 -10.43 23.91 -4.65
N GLN A 32 -10.22 22.73 -5.21
CA GLN A 32 -10.81 22.39 -6.50
C GLN A 32 -12.24 21.94 -6.27
N GLU A 33 -13.18 22.67 -6.86
CA GLU A 33 -14.59 22.33 -6.76
C GLU A 33 -14.85 20.97 -7.41
N TRP A 34 -15.81 20.24 -6.84
CA TRP A 34 -16.34 19.06 -7.49
C TRP A 34 -16.99 19.49 -8.80
N THR A 35 -16.69 18.81 -9.90
CA THR A 35 -17.51 18.99 -11.09
C THR A 35 -18.90 18.49 -10.74
N SER A 36 -19.92 19.33 -10.98
CA SER A 36 -21.34 18.96 -10.80
C SER A 36 -21.80 17.89 -11.80
N GLU A 37 -20.94 17.48 -12.73
CA GLU A 37 -21.18 16.43 -13.69
C GLU A 37 -21.36 15.08 -12.99
N LYS A 38 -22.52 14.45 -13.21
CA LYS A 38 -22.76 13.06 -12.84
C LYS A 38 -21.74 12.20 -13.58
N LEU A 39 -21.15 11.22 -12.91
CA LEU A 39 -20.44 10.17 -13.62
C LEU A 39 -21.45 9.48 -14.55
N ASP A 40 -21.10 9.35 -15.82
CA ASP A 40 -21.86 8.56 -16.80
C ASP A 40 -21.56 7.06 -16.64
N CYS A 41 -21.68 6.56 -15.41
CA CYS A 41 -21.56 5.13 -15.09
C CYS A 41 -22.79 4.73 -14.25
N PRO A 42 -23.80 4.10 -14.86
CA PRO A 42 -25.04 3.78 -14.15
C PRO A 42 -24.79 2.75 -13.03
N PRO A 43 -25.44 2.90 -11.86
CA PRO A 43 -25.36 1.91 -10.80
C PRO A 43 -26.06 0.61 -11.21
N GLU A 44 -25.42 -0.51 -10.93
CA GLU A 44 -25.93 -1.86 -11.08
C GLU A 44 -26.58 -2.31 -9.77
N TYR A 45 -27.80 -2.84 -9.86
CA TYR A 45 -28.45 -3.45 -8.70
C TYR A 45 -27.81 -4.80 -8.36
N ILE A 46 -27.50 -5.00 -7.09
CA ILE A 46 -26.97 -6.26 -6.57
C ILE A 46 -27.92 -6.81 -5.52
N LEU A 47 -28.23 -8.11 -5.63
CA LEU A 47 -29.05 -8.79 -4.65
C LEU A 47 -28.37 -8.78 -3.26
N PRO A 48 -29.12 -8.57 -2.16
CA PRO A 48 -28.56 -8.56 -0.81
C PRO A 48 -27.78 -9.84 -0.44
N SER A 49 -28.19 -10.99 -0.97
CA SER A 49 -27.50 -12.28 -0.78
C SER A 49 -26.14 -12.37 -1.49
N VAL A 50 -25.99 -11.68 -2.63
CA VAL A 50 -24.69 -11.55 -3.31
C VAL A 50 -23.79 -10.63 -2.48
N ILE A 51 -24.32 -9.52 -1.97
CA ILE A 51 -23.58 -8.60 -1.11
C ILE A 51 -23.05 -9.29 0.15
N GLU A 52 -23.89 -10.10 0.80
CA GLU A 52 -23.49 -10.89 1.96
C GLU A 52 -22.29 -11.81 1.68
N ARG A 53 -22.26 -12.43 0.49
CA ARG A 53 -21.21 -13.38 0.11
C ARG A 53 -19.93 -12.70 -0.36
N GLU A 54 -20.05 -11.65 -1.17
CA GLU A 54 -18.93 -11.06 -1.91
C GLU A 54 -18.38 -9.79 -1.28
N TYR A 55 -19.16 -9.09 -0.46
CA TYR A 55 -18.77 -7.84 0.17
C TYR A 55 -18.91 -7.92 1.71
N PRO A 56 -18.04 -8.70 2.37
CA PRO A 56 -18.13 -8.94 3.82
C PRO A 56 -17.96 -7.66 4.66
N LEU A 57 -17.39 -6.59 4.09
CA LEU A 57 -17.30 -5.28 4.74
C LEU A 57 -18.65 -4.55 4.79
N VAL A 58 -19.64 -4.91 3.96
CA VAL A 58 -20.96 -4.26 3.98
C VAL A 58 -21.78 -4.78 5.16
N PRO A 59 -22.19 -3.92 6.10
CA PRO A 59 -22.95 -4.35 7.27
C PRO A 59 -24.36 -4.82 6.88
N GLN A 60 -24.89 -5.80 7.61
CA GLN A 60 -26.17 -6.46 7.32
C GLN A 60 -27.32 -5.47 7.10
N TYR A 61 -27.43 -4.44 7.94
CA TYR A 61 -28.49 -3.44 7.88
C TYR A 61 -28.47 -2.60 6.59
N ALA A 62 -27.34 -2.52 5.88
CA ALA A 62 -27.18 -1.66 4.71
C ALA A 62 -27.42 -2.40 3.38
N ARG A 63 -27.34 -3.73 3.37
CA ARG A 63 -27.28 -4.57 2.15
C ARG A 63 -28.45 -4.32 1.18
N SER A 64 -29.65 -4.05 1.67
CA SER A 64 -30.83 -3.80 0.83
C SER A 64 -30.81 -2.49 0.05
N THR A 65 -29.93 -1.56 0.44
CA THR A 65 -29.85 -0.20 -0.11
C THR A 65 -28.57 0.06 -0.89
N MET A 66 -27.78 -0.98 -1.13
CA MET A 66 -26.48 -0.89 -1.78
C MET A 66 -26.58 -1.23 -3.26
N VAL A 67 -25.89 -0.47 -4.08
CA VAL A 67 -25.69 -0.68 -5.51
C VAL A 67 -24.21 -0.70 -5.81
N ARG A 68 -23.82 -1.30 -6.95
CA ARG A 68 -22.44 -1.32 -7.41
C ARG A 68 -22.29 -0.42 -8.62
N THR A 69 -21.27 0.41 -8.60
CA THR A 69 -20.94 1.29 -9.72
C THR A 69 -19.49 1.07 -10.11
N SER A 70 -19.26 0.60 -11.34
CA SER A 70 -17.92 0.49 -11.92
C SER A 70 -17.43 1.89 -12.31
N LEU A 71 -16.31 2.34 -11.74
CA LEU A 71 -15.77 3.66 -12.07
C LEU A 71 -15.22 3.65 -13.51
N PRO A 72 -15.42 4.72 -14.29
CA PRO A 72 -15.08 4.74 -15.73
C PRO A 72 -13.58 4.92 -15.99
N LEU A 73 -12.74 4.80 -14.96
CA LEU A 73 -11.30 4.97 -15.06
C LEU A 73 -10.56 3.74 -14.57
N LEU A 74 -9.43 3.51 -15.24
CA LEU A 74 -8.49 2.47 -14.91
C LEU A 74 -7.17 3.14 -14.57
N ALA A 75 -6.66 2.94 -13.35
CA ALA A 75 -5.37 3.53 -12.96
C ALA A 75 -4.22 2.71 -13.52
N LEU A 76 -3.26 3.37 -14.16
CA LEU A 76 -2.06 2.70 -14.67
C LEU A 76 -1.08 2.39 -13.54
N ASN A 77 -0.92 3.29 -12.59
CA ASN A 77 0.09 3.20 -11.55
C ASN A 77 -0.57 2.90 -10.20
N GLU A 78 -1.39 3.81 -9.69
CA GLU A 78 -1.96 3.70 -8.36
C GLU A 78 -3.31 4.37 -8.18
N VAL A 79 -4.04 3.89 -7.17
CA VAL A 79 -5.17 4.61 -6.58
C VAL A 79 -4.83 4.90 -5.12
N PHE A 80 -4.81 6.18 -4.77
CA PHE A 80 -4.72 6.62 -3.39
C PHE A 80 -6.09 6.68 -2.73
N ILE A 81 -6.16 6.28 -1.47
CA ILE A 81 -7.35 6.33 -0.63
C ILE A 81 -7.01 7.10 0.65
N GLY A 82 -7.79 8.13 0.95
CA GLY A 82 -7.64 8.86 2.20
C GLY A 82 -8.63 10.00 2.38
N GLU A 83 -8.58 10.61 3.55
CA GLU A 83 -9.25 11.88 3.86
C GLU A 83 -8.71 13.00 2.97
N SER A 84 -9.56 13.96 2.65
CA SER A 84 -9.24 15.10 1.79
C SER A 84 -8.38 16.15 2.49
N VAL A 85 -8.47 16.21 3.82
CA VAL A 85 -7.74 17.16 4.65
C VAL A 85 -6.62 16.41 5.36
N SER A 86 -5.38 16.82 5.15
CA SER A 86 -4.18 16.18 5.72
C SER A 86 -4.16 16.13 7.25
N ALA A 87 -4.86 17.05 7.92
CA ALA A 87 -5.00 17.06 9.37
C ALA A 87 -6.01 16.03 9.92
N ARG A 88 -6.72 15.30 9.05
CA ARG A 88 -7.70 14.28 9.44
C ARG A 88 -7.14 12.89 9.21
N VAL A 89 -7.33 12.04 10.22
CA VAL A 89 -6.91 10.63 10.16
C VAL A 89 -7.82 9.86 9.22
N SER A 90 -7.24 9.19 8.24
CA SER A 90 -7.96 8.27 7.37
C SER A 90 -8.35 7.01 8.14
N LYS A 91 -9.67 6.74 8.21
CA LYS A 91 -10.24 5.58 8.90
C LYS A 91 -10.96 4.69 7.92
N TYR A 92 -10.65 3.41 7.91
CA TYR A 92 -11.29 2.47 6.99
C TYR A 92 -11.22 1.05 7.54
N GLU A 93 -12.02 0.17 6.97
CA GLU A 93 -11.85 -1.28 7.13
C GLU A 93 -11.27 -1.84 5.84
N LEU A 94 -10.25 -2.66 5.97
CA LEU A 94 -9.56 -3.32 4.86
C LEU A 94 -10.02 -4.77 4.80
N GLY A 95 -10.21 -5.33 3.61
CA GLY A 95 -10.38 -6.76 3.36
C GLY A 95 -9.41 -7.18 2.27
N VAL A 96 -8.51 -8.11 2.59
CA VAL A 96 -7.53 -8.66 1.64
C VAL A 96 -7.93 -10.08 1.31
N ASP A 97 -8.20 -10.35 0.03
CA ASP A 97 -8.57 -11.67 -0.51
C ASP A 97 -9.65 -12.40 0.32
N GLY A 98 -10.60 -11.64 0.88
CA GLY A 98 -11.74 -12.14 1.66
C GLY A 98 -11.47 -12.53 3.12
N VAL A 99 -10.24 -12.39 3.63
CA VAL A 99 -9.85 -12.91 4.96
C VAL A 99 -9.61 -11.80 6.01
N ASN A 100 -8.89 -10.74 5.64
CA ASN A 100 -8.31 -9.81 6.62
C ASN A 100 -9.16 -8.56 6.88
N LEU A 101 -10.35 -8.73 7.48
CA LEU A 101 -11.31 -7.63 7.77
C LEU A 101 -10.88 -6.78 8.98
N LEU A 102 -9.95 -5.86 8.76
CA LEU A 102 -9.31 -5.09 9.84
C LEU A 102 -9.63 -3.61 9.74
N ARG A 103 -10.02 -3.02 10.87
CA ARG A 103 -10.10 -1.57 10.99
C ARG A 103 -8.70 -0.97 11.09
N ARG A 104 -8.47 0.10 10.33
CA ARG A 104 -7.20 0.79 10.24
C ARG A 104 -7.39 2.29 10.38
N LYS A 105 -6.34 2.92 10.93
CA LYS A 105 -6.15 4.36 11.05
C LYS A 105 -4.78 4.67 10.48
N SER A 106 -4.67 5.71 9.66
CA SER A 106 -3.43 6.02 8.94
C SER A 106 -3.50 7.40 8.30
N SER A 107 -2.39 7.87 7.72
CA SER A 107 -2.39 9.05 6.85
C SER A 107 -3.04 8.78 5.49
N GLY A 108 -3.21 7.51 5.12
CA GLY A 108 -3.87 7.06 3.89
C GLY A 108 -3.28 5.74 3.42
N MET A 109 -3.71 5.27 2.25
CA MET A 109 -3.11 4.12 1.60
C MET A 109 -3.03 4.28 0.08
N ILE A 110 -2.20 3.47 -0.54
CA ILE A 110 -2.17 3.29 -2.00
C ILE A 110 -2.38 1.83 -2.36
N VAL A 111 -3.07 1.61 -3.48
CA VAL A 111 -3.15 0.34 -4.18
C VAL A 111 -2.43 0.53 -5.51
N VAL A 112 -1.48 -0.34 -5.84
CA VAL A 112 -0.55 -0.15 -6.97
C VAL A 112 -0.50 -1.35 -7.91
N THR A 113 -0.32 -1.08 -9.20
CA THR A 113 0.03 -2.10 -10.21
C THR A 113 1.54 -2.34 -10.24
N GLY A 114 1.98 -3.34 -11.00
CA GLY A 114 3.40 -3.54 -11.28
C GLY A 114 4.05 -2.37 -12.01
N THR A 115 3.31 -1.62 -12.83
CA THR A 115 3.83 -0.38 -13.44
C THR A 115 4.01 0.73 -12.39
N GLY A 116 3.06 0.87 -11.47
CA GLY A 116 3.15 1.85 -10.37
C GLY A 116 4.19 1.51 -9.30
N SER A 117 4.66 0.25 -9.27
CA SER A 117 5.65 -0.23 -8.30
C SER A 117 6.98 0.52 -8.33
N THR A 118 7.32 1.20 -9.43
CA THR A 118 8.53 2.01 -9.57
C THR A 118 8.34 3.50 -9.28
N SER A 119 7.14 3.92 -8.84
CA SER A 119 6.78 5.32 -8.57
C SER A 119 6.60 5.58 -7.07
N TRP A 120 5.45 6.09 -6.64
CA TRP A 120 5.18 6.42 -5.24
C TRP A 120 5.30 5.21 -4.31
N TYR A 121 4.96 4.00 -4.78
CA TYR A 121 5.21 2.76 -4.04
C TYR A 121 6.69 2.59 -3.67
N LEU A 122 7.59 2.72 -4.64
CA LEU A 122 9.04 2.62 -4.42
C LEU A 122 9.50 3.71 -3.47
N GLN A 123 9.11 4.97 -3.70
CA GLN A 123 9.56 6.08 -2.87
C GLN A 123 9.07 5.99 -1.42
N GLY A 124 7.84 5.54 -1.20
CA GLY A 124 7.26 5.37 0.13
C GLY A 124 7.75 4.13 0.88
N THR A 125 8.37 3.18 0.18
CA THR A 125 8.71 1.85 0.73
C THR A 125 10.21 1.57 0.75
N ALA A 126 10.99 2.28 -0.07
CA ALA A 126 12.43 2.12 -0.17
C ALA A 126 13.14 2.54 1.11
N LEU A 127 14.24 1.87 1.41
CA LEU A 127 15.14 2.25 2.48
C LEU A 127 16.22 3.18 1.93
N SER A 128 16.57 4.21 2.69
CA SER A 128 17.76 5.02 2.42
C SER A 128 19.01 4.34 3.02
N PRO A 129 20.21 4.53 2.44
CA PRO A 129 21.46 4.07 3.06
C PRO A 129 21.62 4.58 4.49
N HIS A 130 21.17 5.81 4.75
CA HIS A 130 21.19 6.40 6.08
C HIS A 130 20.32 5.62 7.07
N THR A 131 19.06 5.31 6.70
CA THR A 131 18.16 4.50 7.54
C THR A 131 18.75 3.13 7.83
N VAL A 132 19.35 2.48 6.84
CA VAL A 132 20.01 1.17 7.03
C VAL A 132 21.18 1.29 7.98
N ALA A 133 22.04 2.30 7.84
CA ALA A 133 23.16 2.54 8.72
C ALA A 133 22.70 2.75 10.18
N GLU A 134 21.68 3.58 10.41
CA GLU A 134 21.14 3.82 11.77
C GLU A 134 20.59 2.53 12.39
N VAL A 135 19.85 1.72 11.63
CA VAL A 135 19.35 0.42 12.12
C VAL A 135 20.50 -0.53 12.46
N LEU A 136 21.53 -0.61 11.63
CA LEU A 136 22.70 -1.47 11.86
C LEU A 136 23.51 -1.02 13.08
N LYS A 137 23.66 0.29 13.31
CA LYS A 137 24.30 0.84 14.52
C LYS A 137 23.57 0.41 15.78
N VAL A 138 22.23 0.51 15.80
CA VAL A 138 21.42 0.07 16.94
C VAL A 138 21.52 -1.46 17.11
N ALA A 139 21.43 -2.23 16.02
CA ALA A 139 21.56 -3.68 16.08
C ALA A 139 22.91 -4.13 16.66
N LYS A 140 23.99 -3.42 16.31
CA LYS A 140 25.33 -3.64 16.87
C LYS A 140 25.39 -3.35 18.37
N ALA A 141 24.78 -2.26 18.84
CA ALA A 141 24.72 -1.95 20.28
C ALA A 141 23.97 -3.04 21.06
N VAL A 142 22.77 -3.43 20.59
CA VAL A 142 21.96 -4.51 21.20
C VAL A 142 22.72 -5.84 21.22
N TYR A 143 23.49 -6.12 20.16
CA TYR A 143 24.31 -7.33 20.10
C TYR A 143 25.43 -7.33 21.15
N VAL A 144 26.17 -6.22 21.29
CA VAL A 144 27.28 -6.11 22.25
C VAL A 144 26.78 -6.24 23.69
N GLU A 145 25.66 -5.61 24.04
CA GLU A 145 25.04 -5.74 25.37
C GLU A 145 24.68 -7.20 25.66
N ARG A 146 24.01 -7.87 24.72
CA ARG A 146 23.62 -9.29 24.87
C ARG A 146 24.80 -10.26 24.83
N ASP A 147 25.88 -9.94 24.13
CA ASP A 147 27.09 -10.76 24.10
C ASP A 147 27.85 -10.67 25.44
N GLY A 148 27.89 -9.50 26.07
CA GLY A 148 28.41 -9.31 27.43
C GLY A 148 27.68 -10.18 28.46
N GLU A 149 26.34 -10.13 28.45
CA GLU A 149 25.48 -10.99 29.28
C GLU A 149 25.68 -12.49 28.98
N ARG A 150 25.78 -12.86 27.69
CA ARG A 150 26.05 -14.25 27.27
C ARG A 150 27.47 -14.71 27.59
N ALA A 151 28.45 -13.81 27.64
CA ALA A 151 29.84 -14.11 27.99
C ALA A 151 29.98 -14.32 29.50
N GLU A 152 29.27 -13.55 30.32
CA GLU A 152 29.08 -13.84 31.75
C GLU A 152 28.38 -15.18 31.97
N TYR A 153 27.29 -15.46 31.26
CA TYR A 153 26.61 -16.76 31.33
C TYR A 153 27.50 -17.93 30.88
N ARG A 154 28.28 -17.76 29.79
CA ARG A 154 29.25 -18.74 29.27
C ARG A 154 30.38 -19.05 30.26
N ARG A 155 30.86 -18.04 31.01
CA ARG A 155 31.83 -18.23 32.10
C ARG A 155 31.32 -19.21 33.16
N HIS A 156 30.00 -19.29 33.37
CA HIS A 156 29.40 -20.15 34.38
C HIS A 156 28.94 -21.53 33.88
N HIS A 157 28.65 -21.75 32.58
CA HIS A 157 27.90 -22.94 32.14
C HIS A 157 28.46 -23.75 30.95
N GLY A 158 29.60 -23.41 30.35
CA GLY A 158 30.35 -24.30 29.43
C GLY A 158 29.64 -24.80 28.15
N SER A 159 30.05 -24.24 26.99
CA SER A 159 29.71 -24.66 25.58
C SER A 159 28.26 -24.32 25.12
N THR A 160 27.89 -24.14 23.83
CA THR A 160 28.50 -24.31 22.49
C THR A 160 27.90 -23.28 21.48
N GLN A 161 28.63 -23.08 20.38
CA GLN A 161 28.34 -22.36 19.13
C GLN A 161 26.88 -22.24 18.65
N SER A 162 26.52 -21.01 18.30
CA SER A 162 25.89 -20.67 17.01
C SER A 162 26.10 -19.18 16.76
N LEU A 163 27.10 -18.83 15.95
CA LEU A 163 27.27 -17.46 15.48
C LEU A 163 26.16 -17.18 14.46
N SER A 164 25.15 -16.44 14.88
CA SER A 164 24.05 -16.04 14.01
C SER A 164 24.60 -15.21 12.83
N VAL A 165 23.87 -15.14 11.72
CA VAL A 165 24.26 -14.33 10.53
C VAL A 165 24.56 -12.87 10.94
N ILE A 166 23.88 -12.37 11.97
CA ILE A 166 24.13 -11.05 12.56
C ILE A 166 25.55 -10.95 13.15
N ASN A 167 26.06 -12.00 13.79
CA ASN A 167 27.39 -12.01 14.38
C ASN A 167 28.47 -11.81 13.32
N ARG A 168 28.35 -12.48 12.15
CA ARG A 168 29.31 -12.29 11.05
C ARG A 168 29.23 -10.89 10.44
N LEU A 169 28.03 -10.34 10.28
CA LEU A 169 27.83 -8.98 9.75
C LEU A 169 28.35 -7.90 10.72
N VAL A 170 28.19 -8.12 12.02
CA VAL A 170 28.70 -7.24 13.09
C VAL A 170 30.22 -7.37 13.27
N GLU A 171 30.78 -8.57 13.19
CA GLU A 171 32.24 -8.81 13.25
C GLU A 171 32.96 -8.24 12.01
N GLN A 172 32.32 -8.28 10.84
CA GLN A 172 32.84 -7.69 9.61
C GLN A 172 32.72 -6.16 9.58
N THR A 173 31.87 -5.55 10.40
CA THR A 173 31.79 -4.08 10.55
C THR A 173 32.75 -3.60 11.64
N ASN A 174 34.06 -3.63 11.33
CA ASN A 174 35.11 -3.10 12.19
C ASN A 174 34.94 -1.57 12.36
N PRO A 175 34.81 -1.03 13.59
CA PRO A 175 34.59 0.40 13.83
C PRO A 175 35.72 1.33 13.37
N GLN A 176 36.87 0.80 12.94
CA GLN A 176 37.95 1.58 12.33
C GLN A 176 37.91 1.59 10.79
N ASN A 177 36.93 0.94 10.16
CA ASN A 177 36.91 0.73 8.72
C ASN A 177 35.60 1.22 8.08
N ASP A 178 35.39 2.54 8.11
CA ASP A 178 34.22 3.25 7.55
C ASP A 178 33.87 2.79 6.12
N HIS A 179 34.86 2.39 5.32
CA HIS A 179 34.64 1.93 3.95
C HIS A 179 33.88 0.60 3.85
N LEU A 180 34.10 -0.34 4.79
CA LEU A 180 33.43 -1.65 4.77
C LEU A 180 31.98 -1.54 5.28
N GLU A 181 31.74 -0.69 6.28
CA GLU A 181 30.40 -0.36 6.77
C GLU A 181 29.55 0.28 5.67
N ASN A 182 30.12 1.23 4.92
CA ASN A 182 29.44 1.84 3.78
C ASN A 182 29.13 0.86 2.64
N SER A 183 29.99 -0.14 2.41
CA SER A 183 29.74 -1.17 1.38
C SER A 183 28.58 -2.09 1.75
N VAL A 184 28.52 -2.55 3.01
CA VAL A 184 27.44 -3.43 3.50
C VAL A 184 26.10 -2.68 3.55
N VAL A 185 26.10 -1.44 4.04
CA VAL A 185 24.92 -0.56 4.03
C VAL A 185 24.36 -0.45 2.62
N ARG A 186 25.22 -0.09 1.65
CA ARG A 186 24.81 0.04 0.24
C ARG A 186 24.25 -1.26 -0.31
N GLU A 187 24.92 -2.39 -0.09
CA GLU A 187 24.47 -3.69 -0.59
C GLU A 187 23.10 -4.10 -0.01
N ILE A 188 22.87 -3.89 1.29
CA ILE A 188 21.57 -4.15 1.92
C ILE A 188 20.50 -3.24 1.32
N THR A 189 20.77 -1.95 1.19
CA THR A 189 19.85 -0.98 0.61
C THR A 189 19.48 -1.38 -0.82
N GLU A 190 20.46 -1.68 -1.66
CA GLU A 190 20.25 -2.07 -3.06
C GLU A 190 19.45 -3.37 -3.15
N ARG A 191 19.82 -4.41 -2.40
CA ARG A 191 19.10 -5.70 -2.42
C ARG A 191 17.69 -5.59 -1.85
N TYR A 192 17.45 -4.73 -0.88
CA TYR A 192 16.11 -4.47 -0.38
C TYR A 192 15.27 -3.76 -1.44
N ASN A 193 15.75 -2.63 -1.95
CA ASN A 193 15.00 -1.81 -2.87
C ASN A 193 14.76 -2.51 -4.22
N ALA A 194 15.69 -3.36 -4.67
CA ALA A 194 15.53 -4.16 -5.89
C ALA A 194 14.37 -5.18 -5.84
N ARG A 195 13.85 -5.50 -4.65
CA ARG A 195 12.70 -6.41 -4.47
C ARG A 195 11.35 -5.70 -4.47
N LEU A 196 11.34 -4.37 -4.45
CA LEU A 196 10.10 -3.58 -4.36
C LEU A 196 9.37 -3.51 -5.70
N PRO A 197 10.03 -3.22 -6.84
CA PRO A 197 9.36 -3.28 -8.12
C PRO A 197 8.90 -4.71 -8.44
N PHE A 198 7.75 -4.84 -9.06
CA PHE A 198 7.20 -6.12 -9.51
C PHE A 198 6.66 -6.02 -10.94
N ASP A 199 6.41 -7.17 -11.56
CA ASP A 199 6.14 -7.27 -12.99
C ASP A 199 4.89 -6.46 -13.39
N PRO A 200 4.95 -5.58 -14.41
CA PRO A 200 3.76 -4.87 -14.92
C PRO A 200 2.64 -5.77 -15.44
N GLU A 201 2.93 -7.05 -15.72
CA GLU A 201 1.96 -8.09 -16.11
C GLU A 201 1.47 -8.93 -14.92
N ASP A 202 1.97 -8.71 -13.69
CA ASP A 202 1.45 -9.37 -12.49
C ASP A 202 -0.03 -9.02 -12.30
N ARG A 203 -0.84 -10.04 -12.01
CA ARG A 203 -2.29 -9.93 -11.81
C ARG A 203 -2.66 -9.57 -10.39
N ARG A 204 -1.69 -9.57 -9.47
CA ARG A 204 -1.85 -9.05 -8.12
C ARG A 204 -1.52 -7.56 -8.09
N MET A 205 -2.21 -6.85 -7.22
CA MET A 205 -1.85 -5.50 -6.83
C MET A 205 -1.06 -5.53 -5.53
N ALA A 206 -0.21 -4.54 -5.29
CA ALA A 206 0.33 -4.30 -3.96
C ALA A 206 -0.50 -3.22 -3.26
N TYR A 207 -0.56 -3.25 -1.94
CA TYR A 207 -1.11 -2.16 -1.14
C TYR A 207 -0.10 -1.71 -0.09
N VAL A 208 -0.14 -0.43 0.26
CA VAL A 208 0.70 0.17 1.32
C VAL A 208 -0.15 1.14 2.14
N ILE A 209 -0.16 0.96 3.45
CA ILE A 209 -0.76 1.80 4.47
C ILE A 209 0.33 2.73 5.00
N PHE A 210 0.14 4.04 4.83
CA PHE A 210 1.10 5.05 5.26
C PHE A 210 0.90 5.46 6.71
N GLU A 211 1.97 5.40 7.50
CA GLU A 211 1.97 5.82 8.91
C GLU A 211 0.81 5.15 9.68
N PRO A 212 0.77 3.81 9.73
CA PRO A 212 -0.28 3.09 10.42
C PRO A 212 -0.31 3.49 11.89
N MET A 213 -1.48 3.85 12.38
CA MET A 213 -1.72 4.17 13.79
C MET A 213 -2.29 2.93 14.46
N SER A 214 -1.58 2.42 15.45
CA SER A 214 -2.01 1.27 16.27
C SER A 214 -2.69 1.72 17.55
N ASP A 215 -3.80 1.09 17.90
CA ASP A 215 -4.40 1.20 19.24
C ASP A 215 -3.85 0.13 20.22
N GLY A 216 -2.80 -0.64 19.83
CA GLY A 216 -2.23 -1.75 20.62
C GLY A 216 -0.90 -2.32 20.05
N THR A 217 -0.42 -3.44 20.60
CA THR A 217 0.91 -4.04 20.30
C THR A 217 0.97 -4.94 19.05
N ASP A 218 -0.16 -5.42 18.54
CA ASP A 218 -0.20 -6.29 17.36
C ASP A 218 -0.30 -5.44 16.08
N MET A 219 0.86 -5.14 15.50
CA MET A 219 0.98 -4.44 14.22
C MET A 219 0.95 -5.45 13.07
N GLU A 220 -0.25 -5.71 12.55
CA GLU A 220 -0.41 -6.40 11.26
C GLU A 220 0.29 -5.62 10.12
N PRO A 221 0.81 -6.29 9.08
CA PRO A 221 1.65 -5.67 8.06
C PRO A 221 1.00 -4.43 7.42
N SER A 222 1.77 -3.35 7.34
CA SER A 222 1.35 -2.10 6.69
C SER A 222 1.40 -2.18 5.16
N ARG A 223 1.76 -3.34 4.59
CA ARG A 223 1.81 -3.55 3.14
C ARG A 223 1.65 -5.02 2.81
N GLY A 224 1.22 -5.31 1.60
CA GLY A 224 1.06 -6.67 1.11
C GLY A 224 0.70 -6.72 -0.36
N TYR A 225 0.39 -7.92 -0.83
CA TYR A 225 -0.15 -8.17 -2.16
C TYR A 225 -1.59 -8.72 -2.04
N ALA A 226 -2.41 -8.44 -3.04
CA ALA A 226 -3.80 -8.90 -3.11
C ALA A 226 -4.21 -9.19 -4.55
N SER A 227 -5.09 -10.16 -4.77
CA SER A 227 -5.80 -10.33 -6.05
C SER A 227 -7.13 -9.59 -6.04
N ASN A 228 -7.78 -9.52 -4.87
CA ASN A 228 -8.94 -8.68 -4.61
C ASN A 228 -8.71 -7.90 -3.30
N LEU A 229 -8.87 -6.59 -3.37
CA LEU A 229 -8.79 -5.72 -2.20
C LEU A 229 -10.11 -4.98 -2.03
N GLN A 230 -10.66 -5.00 -0.82
CA GLN A 230 -11.83 -4.22 -0.46
C GLN A 230 -11.47 -3.21 0.62
N VAL A 231 -11.94 -1.98 0.46
CA VAL A 231 -11.74 -0.93 1.44
C VAL A 231 -13.09 -0.31 1.74
N ARG A 232 -13.54 -0.33 3.00
CA ARG A 232 -14.74 0.39 3.42
C ARG A 232 -14.38 1.71 4.04
N SER A 233 -14.94 2.81 3.53
CA SER A 233 -14.72 4.13 4.11
C SER A 233 -15.40 4.27 5.46
N LEU A 234 -14.65 4.70 6.48
CA LEU A 234 -15.16 5.24 7.74
C LEU A 234 -14.87 6.75 7.86
N MET A 235 -14.61 7.40 6.72
CA MET A 235 -14.23 8.80 6.61
C MET A 235 -15.44 9.63 6.18
N LEU A 236 -15.52 10.88 6.63
CA LEU A 236 -16.63 11.76 6.26
C LEU A 236 -16.38 12.48 4.92
N ASP A 237 -15.11 12.75 4.61
CA ASP A 237 -14.71 13.41 3.37
C ASP A 237 -13.45 12.72 2.84
N SER A 238 -13.66 11.63 2.10
CA SER A 238 -12.57 10.84 1.53
C SER A 238 -12.66 10.71 0.04
N HIS A 239 -11.52 10.50 -0.60
CA HIS A 239 -11.39 10.40 -2.05
C HIS A 239 -10.63 9.15 -2.47
N LEU A 240 -10.97 8.67 -3.67
CA LEU A 240 -10.14 7.78 -4.46
C LEU A 240 -9.42 8.62 -5.51
N VAL A 241 -8.09 8.66 -5.50
CA VAL A 241 -7.29 9.46 -6.43
C VAL A 241 -6.51 8.55 -7.37
N PHE A 242 -6.86 8.58 -8.65
CA PHE A 242 -6.29 7.76 -9.70
C PHE A 242 -5.10 8.47 -10.33
N ASP A 243 -3.94 7.83 -10.34
CA ASP A 243 -2.68 8.27 -10.96
C ASP A 243 -2.30 9.73 -10.62
N GLY A 244 -2.72 10.19 -9.44
CA GLY A 244 -2.52 11.57 -8.98
C GLY A 244 -3.18 12.64 -9.85
N ALA A 245 -4.20 12.30 -10.65
CA ALA A 245 -4.80 13.19 -11.64
C ALA A 245 -6.32 13.33 -11.52
N ARG A 246 -7.06 12.28 -11.15
CA ARG A 246 -8.53 12.32 -11.06
C ARG A 246 -8.99 11.78 -9.73
N ALA A 247 -9.84 12.55 -9.05
CA ALA A 247 -10.38 12.19 -7.76
C ALA A 247 -11.87 11.83 -7.86
N PHE A 248 -12.29 10.78 -7.18
CA PHE A 248 -13.70 10.42 -6.99
C PHE A 248 -14.05 10.54 -5.51
N SER A 249 -15.28 10.99 -5.24
CA SER A 249 -15.82 10.93 -3.89
C SER A 249 -15.86 9.48 -3.43
N PHE A 250 -15.43 9.23 -2.20
CA PHE A 250 -15.49 7.94 -1.54
C PHE A 250 -16.34 8.08 -0.27
N PRO A 251 -17.67 7.96 -0.36
CA PRO A 251 -18.56 8.30 0.75
C PRO A 251 -18.40 7.35 1.95
N TYR A 252 -18.70 7.86 3.14
CA TYR A 252 -18.80 7.04 4.35
C TYR A 252 -19.68 5.80 4.13
N GLY A 253 -19.20 4.64 4.59
CA GLY A 253 -19.90 3.37 4.52
C GLY A 253 -19.84 2.66 3.16
N SER A 254 -19.40 3.34 2.10
CA SER A 254 -19.16 2.71 0.80
C SER A 254 -17.94 1.80 0.83
N VAL A 255 -17.93 0.79 -0.04
CA VAL A 255 -16.83 -0.17 -0.20
C VAL A 255 -16.23 -0.01 -1.59
N ALA A 256 -14.94 0.29 -1.67
CA ALA A 256 -14.16 0.25 -2.90
C ALA A 256 -13.57 -1.15 -3.07
N GLU A 257 -13.91 -1.81 -4.17
CA GLU A 257 -13.34 -3.07 -4.62
C GLU A 257 -12.29 -2.78 -5.70
N PHE A 258 -11.09 -3.32 -5.52
CA PHE A 258 -9.97 -3.23 -6.45
C PHE A 258 -9.70 -4.60 -7.07
N SER A 259 -9.50 -4.60 -8.38
CA SER A 259 -9.17 -5.80 -9.16
C SER A 259 -8.26 -5.45 -10.34
N ILE A 260 -7.59 -6.46 -10.88
CA ILE A 260 -6.87 -6.39 -12.15
C ILE A 260 -7.49 -7.41 -13.09
N ASP A 261 -8.01 -6.91 -14.21
CA ASP A 261 -8.48 -7.73 -15.32
C ASP A 261 -7.50 -7.58 -16.50
N PRO A 262 -6.89 -8.66 -17.02
CA PRO A 262 -6.03 -8.58 -18.20
C PRO A 262 -6.70 -7.95 -19.43
N SER A 263 -8.03 -7.97 -19.54
CA SER A 263 -8.74 -7.26 -20.63
C SER A 263 -8.54 -5.75 -20.58
N ASP A 264 -8.22 -5.22 -19.39
CA ASP A 264 -7.97 -3.81 -19.17
C ASP A 264 -6.51 -3.45 -19.44
N ALA A 265 -5.63 -4.39 -19.76
CA ALA A 265 -4.21 -4.10 -19.93
C ALA A 265 -3.93 -3.14 -21.10
N LEU A 266 -2.97 -2.24 -20.91
CA LEU A 266 -2.49 -1.35 -21.95
C LEU A 266 -1.31 -2.01 -22.70
N CYS A 267 -1.41 -2.11 -24.03
CA CYS A 267 -0.30 -2.58 -24.86
C CYS A 267 0.72 -1.46 -25.06
N CYS A 268 1.91 -1.61 -24.50
CA CYS A 268 3.03 -0.68 -24.70
C CYS A 268 4.00 -1.20 -25.76
N ILE A 269 4.27 -0.36 -26.77
CA ILE A 269 5.27 -0.65 -27.80
C ILE A 269 6.60 -0.04 -27.34
N ARG A 270 7.64 -0.89 -27.25
CA ARG A 270 9.00 -0.44 -26.98
C ARG A 270 9.68 -0.15 -28.31
N LEU A 271 9.87 1.13 -28.62
CA LEU A 271 10.70 1.53 -29.75
C LEU A 271 12.16 1.24 -29.41
N ARG A 272 12.90 0.67 -30.35
CA ARG A 272 14.36 0.58 -30.23
C ARG A 272 14.90 1.96 -30.57
N ASN A 273 15.67 2.57 -29.67
CA ASN A 273 16.43 3.76 -30.04
C ASN A 273 17.45 3.35 -31.10
N HIS A 274 17.34 3.91 -32.30
CA HIS A 274 18.45 3.91 -33.25
C HIS A 274 19.51 4.83 -32.65
N SER A 275 20.66 4.24 -32.32
CA SER A 275 21.86 4.97 -31.87
C SER A 275 22.48 5.69 -33.05
#